data_AF-A0A2N9MFY3-F1
#
_entry.id   AF-A0A2N9MFY3-F1
#
_cell.length_a   1.000
_cell.length_b   1.000
_cell.length_c   1.000
_cell.angle_alpha   90.00
_cell.angle_beta   90.00
_cell.angle_gamma   90.00
#
_symmetry.space_group_name_H-M   'P 1'
#
loop_
_entity.id
_entity.type
_entity.pdbx_description
1 polymer ?
#
loop_
_entity_poly.entity_id
_entity_poly.type
_entity_poly.pdbx_seq_one_letter_code
_entity_poly.pdbx_strand_id
1 'polypeptide(L)' 'MVGVNLRRSELALNLFTTIATLGTAQDVTLQEIRIETLFPADADSKNRLLVRRSDR' A
#
# COMPACT_ATOMS: atom_id res chain seq x y z
N MET A 1 -4.83 -5.92 -9.31
CA MET A 1 -3.61 -5.96 -8.50
C MET A 1 -2.47 -5.51 -9.37
N VAL A 2 -1.78 -4.45 -8.98
CA VAL A 2 -0.66 -3.88 -9.73
C VAL A 2 0.62 -4.08 -8.91
N GLY A 3 1.68 -4.56 -9.54
CA GLY A 3 3.00 -4.65 -8.92
C GLY A 3 3.71 -3.29 -8.95
N VAL A 4 4.39 -2.93 -7.88
CA VAL A 4 5.13 -1.69 -7.74
C VAL A 4 6.53 -1.98 -7.21
N ASN A 5 7.55 -1.46 -7.88
CA ASN A 5 8.94 -1.53 -7.42
C ASN A 5 9.33 -0.13 -6.91
N LEU A 6 9.55 0.00 -5.60
CA LEU A 6 9.98 1.26 -4.98
C LEU A 6 11.46 1.21 -4.65
N ARG A 7 12.17 2.30 -4.97
CA ARG A 7 13.59 2.48 -4.63
C ARG A 7 13.83 3.83 -3.97
N ARG A 8 14.57 3.85 -2.87
CA ARG A 8 15.01 5.07 -2.18
C ARG A 8 16.35 4.82 -1.48
N SER A 9 17.42 5.45 -1.97
CA SER A 9 18.79 5.14 -1.50
C SER A 9 19.03 3.63 -1.56
N GLU A 10 19.55 3.00 -0.49
CA GLU A 10 19.77 1.55 -0.39
C GLU A 10 18.50 0.72 -0.13
N LEU A 11 17.33 1.36 -0.05
CA LEU A 11 16.05 0.67 0.10
C LEU A 11 15.47 0.30 -1.26
N ALA A 12 15.34 -0.99 -1.52
CA ALA A 12 14.52 -1.54 -2.60
C ALA A 12 13.37 -2.35 -1.99
N LEU A 13 12.16 -2.15 -2.49
CA LEU A 13 10.96 -2.90 -2.09
C LEU A 13 10.17 -3.32 -3.33
N ASN A 14 9.79 -4.59 -3.36
CA ASN A 14 8.83 -5.11 -4.33
C ASN A 14 7.49 -5.28 -3.62
N LEU A 15 6.48 -4.58 -4.12
CA LEU A 15 5.17 -4.49 -3.50
C LEU A 15 4.09 -4.85 -4.52
N PHE A 16 2.91 -5.20 -4.03
CA PHE A 16 1.70 -5.21 -4.83
C PHE A 16 0.61 -4.42 -4.15
N THR A 17 -0.31 -3.87 -4.93
CA THR A 17 -1.35 -2.99 -4.43
C THR A 17 -2.75 -3.56 -4.59
N THR A 18 -3.58 -3.24 -3.61
CA THR A 18 -5.03 -3.43 -3.63
C THR A 18 -5.67 -2.07 -3.41
N ILE A 19 -6.65 -1.73 -4.25
CA ILE A 19 -7.44 -0.52 -4.11
C ILE A 19 -8.85 -0.92 -3.68
N ALA A 20 -9.26 -0.42 -2.52
CA ALA A 20 -10.62 -0.55 -2.01
C ALA A 20 -11.34 0.79 -2.10
N THR A 21 -12.57 0.76 -2.61
CA THR A 21 -13.47 1.91 -2.65
C THR A 21 -14.55 1.71 -1.60
N LEU A 22 -14.70 2.66 -0.70
CA LEU A 22 -15.72 2.67 0.34
C LEU A 22 -16.67 3.83 0.07
N GLY A 23 -17.93 3.52 -0.21
CA GLY A 23 -18.99 4.50 -0.39
C GLY A 23 -20.25 4.06 0.36
N THR A 24 -21.00 5.04 0.86
CA THR A 24 -22.38 4.84 1.30
C THR A 24 -23.29 5.40 0.21
N ALA A 25 -24.32 4.65 -0.20
CA ALA A 25 -25.27 5.15 -1.19
C ALA A 25 -26.01 6.37 -0.62
N GLN A 26 -25.54 7.56 -0.94
CA GLN A 26 -26.20 8.83 -0.69
C GLN A 26 -26.39 9.53 -2.04
N ASP A 27 -27.57 10.14 -2.22
CA ASP A 27 -28.05 10.70 -3.49
C ASP A 27 -26.97 11.41 -4.32
N VAL A 28 -26.74 10.89 -5.54
CA VAL A 28 -26.12 11.48 -6.75
C VAL A 28 -24.74 12.18 -6.63
N THR A 29 -24.25 12.49 -5.43
CA THR A 29 -23.02 13.28 -5.17
C THR A 29 -21.96 12.50 -4.37
N LEU A 30 -22.08 11.16 -4.38
CA LEU A 30 -21.25 10.17 -3.70
C LEU A 30 -19.77 10.59 -3.55
N GLN A 31 -19.36 10.90 -2.31
CA GLN A 31 -17.96 10.94 -1.93
C GLN A 31 -17.50 9.52 -1.61
N GLU A 32 -16.64 8.97 -2.47
CA GLU A 32 -16.03 7.67 -2.24
C GLU A 32 -14.67 7.84 -1.57
N ILE A 33 -14.44 7.12 -0.47
CA ILE A 33 -13.10 6.99 0.09
C ILE A 33 -12.37 5.91 -0.71
N ARG A 34 -11.23 6.26 -1.31
CA ARG A 34 -10.34 5.31 -1.94
C ARG A 34 -9.14 5.03 -1.03
N ILE A 35 -8.97 3.77 -0.65
CA ILE A 35 -7.82 3.29 0.12
C ILE A 35 -6.95 2.44 -0.79
N GLU A 36 -5.68 2.79 -0.90
CA GLU A 36 -4.67 1.94 -1.54
C GLU A 36 -3.77 1.33 -0.47
N THR A 37 -3.70 0.00 -0.47
CA THR A 37 -2.85 -0.76 0.44
C THR A 37 -1.72 -1.40 -0.33
N LEU A 38 -0.48 -1.21 0.15
CA LEU A 38 0.72 -1.81 -0.41
C LEU A 38 1.16 -2.98 0.48
N PHE A 39 1.31 -4.16 -0.12
CA PHE A 39 1.75 -5.38 0.54
C PHE A 39 3.12 -5.81 0.05
N PRO A 40 3.97 -6.41 0.90
CA PRO A 40 5.24 -6.98 0.45
C PRO A 40 4.98 -8.13 -0.52
N ALA A 41 5.60 -8.06 -1.70
CA ALA A 41 5.54 -9.13 -2.71
C ALA A 41 6.55 -10.26 -2.43
N ASP A 42 7.52 -10.03 -1.56
CA ASP A 42 8.53 -11.01 -1.15
C ASP A 42 8.97 -10.87 0.32
N ALA A 43 9.74 -11.86 0.79
CA ALA A 43 10.19 -11.93 2.17
C ALA A 43 11.19 -10.82 2.55
N ASP A 44 12.05 -10.38 1.61
CA ASP A 44 12.99 -9.29 1.86
C ASP A 44 12.24 -7.98 2.12
N SER A 45 11.28 -7.65 1.25
CA SER A 45 10.42 -6.48 1.39
C SER A 45 9.60 -6.53 2.68
N LYS A 46 9.11 -7.71 3.07
CA LYS A 46 8.40 -7.92 4.35
C LYS A 46 9.30 -7.61 5.54
N ASN A 47 10.51 -8.18 5.57
CA ASN A 47 11.45 -7.97 6.68
C ASN A 47 11.87 -6.50 6.80
N ARG A 48 12.17 -5.83 5.67
CA ARG A 48 12.54 -4.41 5.63
C ARG A 48 11.42 -3.50 6.16
N LEU A 49 10.15 -3.84 5.93
CA LEU A 49 8.99 -3.09 6.44
C LEU A 49 8.75 -3.32 7.95
N LEU A 50 9.08 -4.49 8.48
CA LEU A 50 8.89 -4.81 9.90
C LEU A 50 9.97 -4.19 10.80
N VAL A 51 11.22 -4.13 10.33
CA VAL A 51 12.36 -3.62 11.11
C VAL A 51 12.28 -2.11 11.38
N ARG A 52 11.54 -1.35 10.57
CA ARG A 52 11.53 0.12 10.63
C ARG A 52 10.39 0.73 11.47
N ARG A 53 9.61 -0.09 12.18
CA ARG A 53 8.51 0.38 13.04
C ARG A 53 8.96 0.86 14.44
N SER A 54 10.24 0.80 14.80
CA SER A 54 10.74 1.18 16.14
C SER A 54 11.57 2.48 16.20
N ASP A 55 11.59 3.29 15.14
CA ASP A 55 12.33 4.57 15.12
C ASP A 55 11.41 5.74 14.76
N ARG A 56 10.24 5.76 15.40
CA ARG A 56 9.38 6.91 15.62
C ARG A 56 8.70 6.79 16.97
#